data_AF-A0A080Z1Z9-F1
#
_entry.id   AF-A0A080Z1Z9-F1
#
_cell.length_a   1.000
_cell.length_b   1.000
_cell.length_c   1.000
_cell.angle_alpha   90.00
_cell.angle_beta   90.00
_cell.angle_gamma   90.00
#
_symmetry.space_group_name_H-M   'P 1'
#
loop_
_entity.id
_entity.type
_entity.pdbx_description
1 polymer ?
#
loop_
_entity_poly.entity_id
_entity_poly.type
_entity_poly.pdbx_seq_one_letter_code
_entity_poly.pdbx_strand_id
1 'polypeptide(L)'
;MDNNASEVLGLPLAKTPKGRNEEYDVVWGSTLGERISSRPSTKMSKHRIDKSPRVRELLQNTPTKKTSSVEKFCNSIEFWFQRGQELLSFFMDPFFRKLKLRRYTLRTAQLDCACFELAGARRTKAVVGFGDCGMTGEGLIKCSVAGPVKAFACKLARYCELVVVDELRTSKKHFDCQTTDDLKNQRVMRKCRDDVVRKVPVHKVLHCLRKHGGCGMSVDRDVNAAKNILSILQNQLAGISERPLRLRR
;
A
#
# COMPACT_ATOMS: atom_id res chain seq x y z
N MET A 1 4.56 26.36 -14.68
CA MET A 1 5.65 25.45 -15.07
C MET A 1 5.27 24.09 -14.52
N ASP A 2 4.58 23.32 -15.36
CA ASP A 2 3.89 22.11 -14.97
C ASP A 2 4.87 20.94 -15.04
N ASN A 3 5.41 20.56 -13.88
CA ASN A 3 6.21 19.34 -13.78
C ASN A 3 5.29 18.14 -13.94
N ASN A 4 5.41 17.48 -15.09
CA ASN A 4 4.70 16.27 -15.49
C ASN A 4 4.69 15.22 -14.38
N ALA A 5 3.48 14.87 -13.94
CA ALA A 5 3.19 13.83 -12.94
C ALA A 5 3.36 12.38 -13.46
N SER A 6 4.35 12.14 -14.34
CA SER A 6 4.57 10.84 -15.00
C SER A 6 5.81 10.08 -14.52
N GLU A 7 6.70 10.69 -13.73
CA GLU A 7 7.99 10.07 -13.39
C GLU A 7 7.94 9.09 -12.21
N VAL A 8 6.96 9.20 -11.31
CA VAL A 8 6.97 8.46 -10.02
C VAL A 8 6.79 6.94 -10.21
N LEU A 9 6.09 6.51 -11.26
CA LEU A 9 5.82 5.10 -11.54
C LEU A 9 6.68 4.49 -12.67
N GLY A 10 7.37 5.31 -13.48
CA GLY A 10 8.24 4.83 -14.57
C GLY A 10 7.49 4.01 -15.64
N LEU A 11 6.22 4.30 -15.85
CA LEU A 11 5.36 3.66 -16.85
C LEU A 11 4.80 4.73 -17.80
N PRO A 12 4.62 4.44 -19.10
CA PRO A 12 3.76 5.24 -19.96
C PRO A 12 2.31 5.02 -19.52
N LEU A 13 1.87 5.74 -18.49
CA LEU A 13 0.49 5.77 -18.06
C LEU A 13 -0.30 6.66 -19.02
N ALA A 14 -1.52 6.25 -19.36
CA ALA A 14 -2.36 7.00 -20.28
C ALA A 14 -2.56 8.43 -19.74
N LYS A 15 -2.33 9.42 -20.62
CA LYS A 15 -2.69 10.82 -20.34
C LYS A 15 -4.17 10.86 -19.95
N THR A 16 -4.52 11.77 -19.05
CA THR A 16 -5.86 11.97 -18.50
C THR A 16 -6.93 11.76 -19.57
N PRO A 17 -7.76 10.70 -19.50
CA PRO A 17 -8.82 10.46 -20.48
C PRO A 17 -9.78 11.65 -20.42
N LYS A 18 -9.86 12.45 -21.47
CA LYS A 18 -10.88 13.50 -21.57
C LYS A 18 -12.04 12.96 -22.41
N GLY A 19 -13.24 12.96 -21.86
CA GLY A 19 -14.48 12.69 -22.61
C GLY A 19 -14.67 11.24 -23.07
N ARG A 20 -14.31 10.24 -22.24
CA ARG A 20 -14.37 8.80 -22.58
C ARG A 20 -15.30 7.98 -21.67
N ASN A 21 -16.24 8.62 -20.98
CA ASN A 21 -17.06 7.93 -19.96
C ASN A 21 -17.92 6.77 -20.52
N GLU A 22 -18.34 6.86 -21.78
CA GLU A 22 -19.14 5.82 -22.47
C GLU A 22 -18.30 4.68 -23.04
N GLU A 23 -16.96 4.76 -22.98
CA GLU A 23 -16.08 3.73 -23.55
C GLU A 23 -15.83 2.55 -22.59
N TYR A 24 -16.13 2.72 -21.30
CA TYR A 24 -15.81 1.73 -20.27
C TYR A 24 -17.05 1.04 -19.71
N ASP A 25 -16.96 -0.27 -19.60
CA ASP A 25 -18.00 -1.11 -18.99
C ASP A 25 -17.98 -0.96 -17.46
N VAL A 26 -16.80 -0.68 -16.87
CA VAL A 26 -16.61 -0.63 -15.41
C VAL A 26 -15.58 0.44 -15.02
N VAL A 27 -15.93 1.25 -14.00
CA VAL A 27 -15.08 2.32 -13.44
C VAL A 27 -14.88 2.08 -11.93
N TRP A 28 -13.63 1.96 -11.48
CA TRP A 28 -13.29 1.74 -10.07
C TRP A 28 -12.45 2.86 -9.46
N GLY A 29 -12.64 3.13 -8.18
CA GLY A 29 -11.66 3.84 -7.35
C GLY A 29 -11.05 2.88 -6.33
N SER A 30 -9.72 2.82 -6.23
CA SER A 30 -9.03 1.86 -5.35
C SER A 30 -8.04 2.56 -4.41
N THR A 31 -8.06 2.14 -3.14
CA THR A 31 -7.06 2.47 -2.12
C THR A 31 -6.40 1.19 -1.61
N LEU A 32 -5.08 1.22 -1.41
CA LEU A 32 -4.31 0.02 -1.04
C LEU A 32 -4.34 -0.24 0.48
N GLY A 33 -5.53 -0.56 1.00
CA GLY A 33 -5.73 -1.01 2.38
C GLY A 33 -5.50 -2.53 2.53
N GLU A 34 -4.37 -2.92 3.14
CA GLU A 34 -4.10 -4.21 3.82
C GLU A 34 -4.30 -5.57 3.09
N ARG A 35 -4.71 -5.66 1.82
CA ARG A 35 -5.08 -6.97 1.22
C ARG A 35 -3.94 -7.98 0.99
N ILE A 36 -2.66 -7.63 1.16
CA ILE A 36 -1.54 -8.54 0.86
C ILE A 36 -0.68 -8.76 2.11
N SER A 37 -1.12 -9.67 2.99
CA SER A 37 -0.35 -10.10 4.16
C SER A 37 0.14 -11.56 4.02
N SER A 38 1.42 -11.75 3.70
CA SER A 38 2.04 -13.09 3.66
C SER A 38 2.62 -13.46 5.04
N ARG A 39 1.82 -14.04 5.94
CA ARG A 39 2.23 -14.43 7.30
C ARG A 39 2.81 -15.86 7.51
N PRO A 40 2.49 -16.91 6.73
CA PRO A 40 2.90 -18.28 7.08
C PRO A 40 4.40 -18.60 6.91
N SER A 41 5.05 -18.03 5.89
CA SER A 41 6.41 -18.43 5.48
C SER A 41 7.53 -17.92 6.40
N THR A 42 7.30 -16.79 7.08
CA THR A 42 8.30 -16.19 7.98
C THR A 42 8.51 -17.04 9.24
N LYS A 43 7.45 -17.76 9.66
CA LYS A 43 7.54 -18.75 10.75
C LYS A 43 8.39 -19.94 10.36
N MET A 44 8.29 -20.40 9.12
CA MET A 44 9.04 -21.55 8.61
C MET A 44 10.54 -21.27 8.49
N SER A 45 10.93 -20.09 7.98
CA SER A 45 12.34 -19.68 7.95
C SER A 45 12.89 -19.50 9.37
N LYS A 46 12.12 -18.86 10.26
CA LYS A 46 12.53 -18.62 11.65
C LYS A 46 12.73 -19.93 12.40
N HIS A 47 11.79 -20.88 12.27
CA HIS A 47 11.91 -22.22 12.87
C HIS A 47 13.21 -22.93 12.45
N ARG A 48 13.61 -22.81 11.19
CA ARG A 48 14.81 -23.46 10.69
C ARG A 48 16.10 -22.78 11.15
N ILE A 49 16.08 -21.44 11.31
CA ILE A 49 17.15 -20.69 11.95
C ILE A 49 17.25 -21.06 13.43
N ASP A 50 16.12 -21.13 14.14
CA ASP A 50 16.08 -21.45 15.58
C ASP A 50 16.58 -22.87 15.87
N LYS A 51 16.46 -23.80 14.91
CA LYS A 51 17.03 -25.15 14.97
C LYS A 51 18.55 -25.22 14.77
N SER A 52 19.20 -24.13 14.33
CA SER A 52 20.64 -24.04 14.20
C SER A 52 21.18 -23.00 15.21
N PRO A 53 21.59 -23.45 16.42
CA PRO A 53 22.10 -22.56 17.45
C PRO A 53 23.26 -21.70 16.93
N ARG A 54 24.13 -22.31 16.12
CA ARG A 54 25.30 -21.66 15.53
C ARG A 54 24.94 -20.53 14.57
N VAL A 55 24.00 -20.78 13.64
CA VAL A 55 23.55 -19.73 12.71
C VAL A 55 22.81 -18.62 13.45
N ARG A 56 22.02 -18.97 14.48
CA ARG A 56 21.33 -17.99 15.31
C ARG A 56 22.31 -17.08 16.05
N GLU A 57 23.36 -17.63 16.65
CA GLU A 57 24.43 -16.87 17.30
C GLU A 57 25.10 -15.91 16.32
N LEU A 58 25.47 -16.38 15.13
CA LEU A 58 26.08 -15.55 14.09
C LEU A 58 25.17 -14.40 13.66
N LEU A 59 23.88 -14.65 13.48
CA LEU A 59 22.91 -13.62 13.11
C LEU A 59 22.71 -12.58 14.23
N GLN A 60 22.78 -12.98 15.49
CA GLN A 60 22.68 -12.07 16.64
C GLN A 60 23.93 -11.18 16.78
N ASN A 61 25.10 -11.72 16.47
CA ASN A 61 26.39 -11.03 16.53
C ASN A 61 26.73 -10.26 15.25
N THR A 62 25.88 -10.29 14.21
CA THR A 62 26.14 -9.61 12.94
C THR A 62 26.15 -8.08 13.13
N PRO A 63 27.26 -7.38 12.84
CA PRO A 63 27.33 -5.94 12.98
C PRO A 63 26.39 -5.23 11.99
N THR A 64 25.82 -4.11 12.41
CA THR A 64 24.91 -3.34 11.57
C THR A 64 25.69 -2.58 10.50
N LYS A 65 25.36 -2.81 9.22
CA LYS A 65 25.94 -2.10 8.06
C LYS A 65 25.49 -0.65 7.94
N LYS A 66 24.37 -0.30 8.57
CA LYS A 66 23.79 1.05 8.57
C LYS A 66 24.45 1.88 9.67
N THR A 67 25.67 2.33 9.41
CA THR A 67 26.44 3.14 10.35
C THR A 67 27.19 4.24 9.62
N SER A 68 27.32 5.41 10.26
CA SER A 68 28.13 6.53 9.79
C SER A 68 29.60 6.42 10.23
N SER A 69 29.93 5.44 11.09
CA SER A 69 31.29 5.21 11.57
C SER A 69 32.02 4.24 10.64
N VAL A 70 33.17 4.67 10.12
CA VAL A 70 34.03 3.87 9.24
C VAL A 70 34.50 2.60 9.95
N GLU A 71 34.94 2.71 11.20
CA GLU A 71 35.40 1.58 12.01
C GLU A 71 34.32 0.49 12.17
N LYS A 72 33.09 0.89 12.52
CA LYS A 72 31.95 -0.06 12.64
C LYS A 72 31.61 -0.69 11.29
N PHE A 73 31.79 0.03 10.20
CA PHE A 73 31.60 -0.51 8.86
C PHE A 73 32.69 -1.52 8.49
N CYS A 74 33.97 -1.23 8.77
CA CYS A 74 35.09 -2.16 8.59
C CYS A 74 34.87 -3.44 9.39
N ASN A 75 34.48 -3.34 10.67
CA ASN A 75 34.15 -4.50 11.50
C ASN A 75 32.99 -5.33 10.89
N SER A 76 32.02 -4.67 10.26
CA SER A 76 30.95 -5.38 9.55
C SER A 76 31.48 -6.14 8.34
N ILE A 77 32.40 -5.56 7.57
CA ILE A 77 33.02 -6.20 6.41
C ILE A 77 33.83 -7.42 6.85
N GLU A 78 34.71 -7.26 7.84
CA GLU A 78 35.53 -8.35 8.39
C GLU A 78 34.68 -9.50 8.91
N PHE A 79 33.59 -9.20 9.64
CA PHE A 79 32.63 -10.22 10.07
C PHE A 79 32.07 -11.02 8.88
N TRP A 80 31.71 -10.35 7.78
CA TRP A 80 31.21 -11.03 6.59
C TRP A 80 32.28 -11.84 5.86
N PHE A 81 33.53 -11.38 5.82
CA PHE A 81 34.63 -12.19 5.26
C PHE A 81 34.91 -13.45 6.10
N GLN A 82 34.89 -13.33 7.42
CA GLN A 82 35.21 -14.45 8.32
C GLN A 82 34.07 -15.45 8.47
N ARG A 83 32.82 -14.98 8.56
CA ARG A 83 31.64 -15.80 8.90
C ARG A 83 30.60 -15.90 7.79
N GLY A 84 30.77 -15.14 6.71
CA GLY A 84 29.80 -15.07 5.63
C GLY A 84 29.62 -16.39 4.89
N GLN A 85 30.68 -17.19 4.75
CA GLN A 85 30.60 -18.49 4.07
C GLN A 85 29.69 -19.48 4.81
N GLU A 86 29.71 -19.47 6.14
CA GLU A 86 28.87 -20.33 6.99
C GLU A 86 27.40 -19.90 6.92
N LEU A 87 27.14 -18.59 6.95
CA LEU A 87 25.79 -18.06 6.76
C LEU A 87 25.28 -18.33 5.33
N LEU A 88 26.13 -18.13 4.32
CA LEU A 88 25.79 -18.35 2.93
C LEU A 88 25.46 -19.82 2.67
N SER A 89 26.28 -20.76 3.14
CA SER A 89 26.04 -22.19 2.96
C SER A 89 24.70 -22.62 3.57
N PHE A 90 24.37 -22.11 4.77
CA PHE A 90 23.07 -22.35 5.40
C PHE A 90 21.90 -21.82 4.56
N PHE A 91 21.98 -20.59 4.05
CA PHE A 91 20.90 -20.01 3.24
C PHE A 91 20.86 -20.54 1.80
N MET A 92 21.92 -21.18 1.32
CA MET A 92 21.96 -21.87 0.03
C MET A 92 21.27 -23.24 0.04
N ASP A 93 20.88 -23.74 1.22
CA ASP A 93 20.09 -24.96 1.34
C ASP A 93 18.81 -24.89 0.45
N PRO A 94 18.50 -25.96 -0.30
CA PRO A 94 17.36 -26.01 -1.23
C PRO A 94 16.02 -25.57 -0.63
N PHE A 95 15.78 -25.77 0.66
CA PHE A 95 14.58 -25.30 1.36
C PHE A 95 14.40 -23.79 1.24
N PHE A 96 15.45 -22.98 1.46
CA PHE A 96 15.32 -21.52 1.41
C PHE A 96 15.06 -21.04 -0.01
N ARG A 97 15.68 -21.70 -1.00
CA ARG A 97 15.39 -21.48 -2.43
C ARG A 97 13.94 -21.83 -2.77
N LYS A 98 13.46 -23.02 -2.38
CA LYS A 98 12.05 -23.44 -2.55
C LYS A 98 11.08 -22.50 -1.84
N LEU A 99 11.41 -22.04 -0.63
CA LEU A 99 10.60 -21.09 0.13
C LEU A 99 10.56 -19.71 -0.54
N LYS A 100 11.66 -19.25 -1.13
CA LYS A 100 11.70 -18.01 -1.93
C LYS A 100 10.84 -18.14 -3.18
N LEU A 101 10.96 -19.25 -3.92
CA LEU A 101 10.12 -19.54 -5.10
C LEU A 101 8.64 -19.59 -4.72
N ARG A 102 8.28 -20.34 -3.67
CA ARG A 102 6.90 -20.42 -3.17
C ARG A 102 6.33 -19.04 -2.82
N ARG A 103 7.10 -18.19 -2.15
CA ARG A 103 6.69 -16.80 -1.85
C ARG A 103 6.43 -16.00 -3.12
N TYR A 104 7.32 -16.12 -4.11
CA TYR A 104 7.16 -15.45 -5.39
C TYR A 104 5.90 -15.92 -6.13
N THR A 105 5.68 -17.24 -6.25
CA THR A 105 4.51 -17.81 -6.93
C THR A 105 3.21 -17.41 -6.23
N LEU A 106 3.14 -17.54 -4.90
CA LEU A 106 1.94 -17.16 -4.14
C LEU A 106 1.64 -15.66 -4.25
N ARG A 107 2.65 -14.80 -4.12
CA ARG A 107 2.48 -13.35 -4.29
C ARG A 107 1.99 -13.03 -5.71
N THR A 108 2.55 -13.68 -6.72
CA THR A 108 2.20 -13.46 -8.12
C THR A 108 0.75 -13.87 -8.37
N ALA A 109 0.35 -15.06 -7.93
CA ALA A 109 -1.02 -15.56 -8.03
C ALA A 109 -2.03 -14.67 -7.29
N GLN A 110 -1.71 -14.19 -6.08
CA GLN A 110 -2.55 -13.24 -5.35
C GLN A 110 -2.72 -11.92 -6.10
N LEU A 111 -1.65 -11.40 -6.71
CA LEU A 111 -1.73 -10.21 -7.56
C LEU A 111 -2.55 -10.48 -8.83
N ASP A 112 -2.44 -11.67 -9.44
CA ASP A 112 -3.26 -12.05 -10.60
C ASP A 112 -4.75 -12.07 -10.24
N CYS A 113 -5.11 -12.76 -9.15
CA CYS A 113 -6.49 -12.81 -8.67
C CYS A 113 -7.04 -11.40 -8.42
N ALA A 114 -6.30 -10.55 -7.71
CA ALA A 114 -6.74 -9.19 -7.42
C ALA A 114 -6.88 -8.31 -8.69
N CYS A 115 -5.99 -8.47 -9.67
CA CYS A 115 -6.11 -7.76 -10.94
C CYS A 115 -7.34 -8.24 -11.73
N PHE A 116 -7.59 -9.54 -11.74
CA PHE A 116 -8.75 -10.13 -12.41
C PHE A 116 -10.07 -9.70 -11.76
N GLU A 117 -10.13 -9.68 -10.42
CA GLU A 117 -11.31 -9.19 -9.68
C GLU A 117 -11.66 -7.74 -10.02
N LEU A 118 -10.66 -6.88 -10.26
CA LEU A 118 -10.88 -5.47 -10.60
C LEU A 118 -11.18 -5.25 -12.09
N ALA A 119 -10.41 -5.89 -12.98
CA ALA A 119 -10.53 -5.69 -14.42
C ALA A 119 -11.70 -6.45 -15.04
N GLY A 120 -12.23 -7.47 -14.35
CA GLY A 120 -13.31 -8.31 -14.84
C GLY A 120 -12.84 -9.36 -15.85
N ALA A 121 -13.79 -9.96 -16.55
CA ALA A 121 -13.53 -11.01 -17.53
C ALA A 121 -12.76 -10.46 -18.75
N ARG A 122 -12.11 -11.36 -19.50
CA ARG A 122 -11.47 -10.99 -20.77
C ARG A 122 -12.52 -10.36 -21.70
N ARG A 123 -12.22 -9.15 -22.21
CA ARG A 123 -13.05 -8.26 -23.06
C ARG A 123 -13.84 -7.16 -22.34
N THR A 124 -13.87 -7.13 -21.01
CA THR A 124 -14.40 -5.98 -20.27
C THR A 124 -13.45 -4.79 -20.44
N LYS A 125 -13.95 -3.67 -20.97
CA LYS A 125 -13.22 -2.40 -20.99
C LYS A 125 -13.33 -1.75 -19.62
N ALA A 126 -12.39 -2.08 -18.72
CA ALA A 126 -12.33 -1.47 -17.40
C ALA A 126 -11.35 -0.28 -17.36
N VAL A 127 -11.69 0.72 -16.55
CA VAL A 127 -10.77 1.79 -16.14
C VAL A 127 -10.72 1.88 -14.61
N VAL A 128 -9.51 2.00 -14.07
CA VAL A 128 -9.29 2.06 -12.63
C VAL A 128 -8.58 3.36 -12.26
N GLY A 129 -9.19 4.10 -11.35
CA GLY A 129 -8.62 5.26 -10.67
C GLY A 129 -7.75 4.77 -9.54
N PHE A 130 -6.44 4.89 -9.73
CA PHE A 130 -5.44 4.49 -8.77
C PHE A 130 -4.92 5.71 -8.05
N GLY A 131 -5.12 5.76 -6.75
CA GLY A 131 -4.65 6.90 -5.98
C GLY A 131 -3.12 7.01 -5.99
N ASP A 132 -2.62 8.22 -6.24
CA ASP A 132 -1.22 8.57 -6.09
C ASP A 132 -0.89 8.66 -4.60
N CYS A 133 -0.66 7.52 -3.97
CA CYS A 133 0.02 7.51 -2.70
C CYS A 133 1.47 7.90 -2.97
N GLY A 134 1.83 9.18 -2.80
CA GLY A 134 3.18 9.69 -3.01
C GLY A 134 4.21 8.78 -2.33
N MET A 135 4.85 7.91 -3.12
CA MET A 135 5.82 6.92 -2.67
C MET A 135 7.25 7.47 -2.81
N THR A 136 7.43 8.74 -2.45
CA THR A 136 8.76 9.32 -2.25
C THR A 136 9.17 9.12 -0.80
N GLY A 137 9.91 8.03 -0.56
CA GLY A 137 10.75 7.88 0.62
C GLY A 137 10.00 7.51 1.90
N GLU A 138 10.57 6.54 2.60
CA GLU A 138 10.49 6.32 4.04
C GLU A 138 9.42 7.11 4.84
N GLY A 139 8.38 6.41 5.31
CA GLY A 139 7.94 6.66 6.69
C GLY A 139 6.51 7.16 6.98
N LEU A 140 5.50 7.04 6.11
CA LEU A 140 4.14 7.44 6.52
C LEU A 140 3.33 6.35 7.23
N ILE A 141 3.52 5.07 6.90
CA ILE A 141 2.97 3.96 7.71
C ILE A 141 4.10 3.44 8.60
N LYS A 142 4.25 4.05 9.78
CA LYS A 142 5.13 3.53 10.83
C LYS A 142 4.82 2.03 11.04
N CYS A 143 5.82 1.19 10.80
CA CYS A 143 5.88 -0.22 11.17
C CYS A 143 5.25 -1.28 10.24
N SER A 144 4.86 -0.97 8.99
CA SER A 144 4.50 -2.01 8.01
C SER A 144 5.44 -2.00 6.80
N VAL A 145 5.79 -3.19 6.30
CA VAL A 145 6.45 -3.32 4.99
C VAL A 145 5.50 -2.72 3.97
N ALA A 146 5.95 -1.74 3.19
CA ALA A 146 5.14 -1.14 2.15
C ALA A 146 4.56 -2.25 1.27
N GLY A 147 3.24 -2.24 1.09
CA GLY A 147 2.57 -3.17 0.19
C GLY A 147 3.16 -3.06 -1.23
N PRO A 148 2.93 -4.04 -2.11
CA PRO A 148 3.49 -4.05 -3.45
C PRO A 148 2.77 -3.07 -4.39
N VAL A 149 2.51 -1.83 -3.95
CA VAL A 149 1.72 -0.79 -4.64
C VAL A 149 2.16 -0.65 -6.10
N LYS A 150 3.45 -0.37 -6.32
CA LYS A 150 4.00 -0.21 -7.68
C LYS A 150 3.86 -1.48 -8.51
N ALA A 151 4.22 -2.64 -7.95
CA ALA A 151 4.14 -3.91 -8.67
C ALA A 151 2.69 -4.29 -9.01
N PHE A 152 1.73 -3.94 -8.14
CA PHE A 152 0.30 -4.13 -8.38
C PHE A 152 -0.20 -3.19 -9.47
N ALA A 153 0.11 -1.89 -9.40
CA ALA A 153 -0.25 -0.91 -10.44
C ALA A 153 0.32 -1.31 -11.81
N CYS A 154 1.62 -1.65 -11.89
CA CYS A 154 2.26 -2.14 -13.11
C CYS A 154 1.58 -3.38 -13.68
N LYS A 155 1.12 -4.29 -12.81
CA LYS A 155 0.46 -5.52 -13.24
C LYS A 155 -0.96 -5.23 -13.70
N LEU A 156 -1.72 -4.45 -12.95
CA LEU A 156 -3.10 -4.06 -13.24
C LEU A 156 -3.22 -3.31 -14.58
N ALA A 157 -2.24 -2.44 -14.89
CA ALA A 157 -2.17 -1.73 -16.17
C ALA A 157 -2.04 -2.66 -17.40
N ARG A 158 -1.71 -3.95 -17.21
CA ARG A 158 -1.74 -4.96 -18.28
C ARG A 158 -3.12 -5.56 -18.51
N TYR A 159 -4.04 -5.39 -17.56
CA TYR A 159 -5.40 -5.92 -17.60
C TYR A 159 -6.42 -4.85 -17.99
N CYS A 160 -6.21 -3.60 -17.59
CA CYS A 160 -7.16 -2.51 -17.80
C CYS A 160 -6.46 -1.15 -17.93
N GLU A 161 -7.22 -0.12 -18.31
CA GLU A 161 -6.70 1.24 -18.29
C GLU A 161 -6.54 1.72 -16.84
N LEU A 162 -5.39 2.30 -16.52
CA LEU A 162 -5.07 2.78 -15.18
C LEU A 162 -4.84 4.29 -15.21
N VAL A 163 -5.65 5.03 -14.45
CA VAL A 163 -5.54 6.48 -14.31
C VAL A 163 -5.04 6.80 -12.92
N VAL A 164 -3.93 7.52 -12.82
CA VAL A 164 -3.41 7.97 -11.53
C VAL A 164 -4.17 9.20 -11.07
N VAL A 165 -4.69 9.17 -9.85
CA VAL A 165 -5.56 10.20 -9.27
C VAL A 165 -4.90 10.76 -8.01
N ASP A 166 -4.77 12.08 -7.92
CA ASP A 166 -4.27 12.74 -6.72
C ASP A 166 -5.17 12.43 -5.49
N GLU A 167 -4.60 11.82 -4.45
CA GLU A 167 -5.32 11.39 -3.25
C GLU A 167 -5.62 12.52 -2.24
N LEU A 168 -5.30 13.78 -2.55
CA LEU A 168 -5.48 14.87 -1.61
C LEU A 168 -6.89 14.93 -1.02
N ARG A 169 -6.97 14.80 0.32
CA ARG A 169 -8.20 14.82 1.14
C ARG A 169 -9.20 13.68 0.90
N THR A 170 -8.91 12.67 0.06
CA THR A 170 -9.86 11.59 -0.26
C THR A 170 -10.30 10.78 0.95
N SER A 171 -9.40 10.55 1.92
CA SER A 171 -9.73 9.88 3.19
C SER A 171 -10.27 10.80 4.27
N LYS A 172 -10.13 12.12 4.11
CA LYS A 172 -10.53 13.12 5.13
C LYS A 172 -11.96 13.62 4.94
N LYS A 173 -12.50 13.55 3.73
CA LYS A 173 -13.81 14.09 3.39
C LYS A 173 -14.82 13.00 3.18
N HIS A 174 -16.03 13.19 3.70
CA HIS A 174 -17.11 12.23 3.45
C HIS A 174 -17.45 12.23 1.95
N PHE A 175 -17.51 11.05 1.34
CA PHE A 175 -17.74 10.93 -0.11
C PHE A 175 -19.11 11.46 -0.57
N ASP A 176 -20.08 11.57 0.33
CA ASP A 176 -21.46 11.94 0.00
C ASP A 176 -21.88 13.29 0.59
N CYS A 177 -21.05 13.90 1.43
CA CYS A 177 -21.40 15.17 2.07
C CYS A 177 -20.66 16.32 1.41
N GLN A 178 -21.34 17.46 1.35
CA GLN A 178 -20.75 18.73 0.93
C GLN A 178 -20.09 19.49 2.10
N THR A 179 -20.08 18.90 3.30
CA THR A 179 -19.46 19.51 4.48
C THR A 179 -17.99 19.85 4.22
N THR A 180 -17.59 21.04 4.69
CA THR A 180 -16.21 21.51 4.65
C THR A 180 -15.38 20.94 5.80
N ASP A 181 -15.97 20.21 6.74
CA ASP A 181 -15.28 19.61 7.87
C ASP A 181 -14.57 18.31 7.49
N ASP A 182 -13.49 18.01 8.21
CA ASP A 182 -12.80 16.73 8.10
C ASP A 182 -13.49 15.68 8.97
N LEU A 183 -13.56 14.45 8.45
CA LEU A 183 -13.99 13.27 9.18
C LEU A 183 -13.08 13.05 10.39
N LYS A 184 -13.67 12.63 11.51
CA LYS A 184 -12.94 12.34 12.75
C LYS A 184 -12.90 10.84 13.01
N ASN A 185 -11.78 10.34 13.53
CA ASN A 185 -11.72 8.93 13.94
C ASN A 185 -12.79 8.65 15.01
N GLN A 186 -13.54 7.57 14.83
CA GLN A 186 -14.38 7.05 15.89
C GLN A 186 -13.49 6.66 17.07
N ARG A 187 -13.98 6.85 18.31
CA ARG A 187 -13.21 6.53 19.51
C ARG A 187 -13.91 5.45 20.31
N VAL A 188 -13.15 4.44 20.75
CA VAL A 188 -13.64 3.31 21.54
C VAL A 188 -12.84 3.20 22.83
N MET A 189 -13.45 2.65 23.88
CA MET A 189 -12.74 2.29 25.10
C MET A 189 -11.95 1.01 24.85
N ARG A 190 -10.66 1.02 25.13
CA ARG A 190 -9.78 -0.14 24.95
C ARG A 190 -8.84 -0.27 26.14
N LYS A 191 -8.65 -1.49 26.62
CA LYS A 191 -7.58 -1.83 27.56
C LYS A 191 -6.24 -1.80 26.82
N CYS A 192 -5.36 -0.92 27.25
CA CYS A 192 -4.03 -0.76 26.69
C CYS A 192 -3.06 -1.82 27.26
N ARG A 193 -1.83 -1.87 26.76
CA ARG A 193 -0.81 -2.87 27.18
C ARG A 193 -0.36 -2.71 28.63
N ASP A 194 -0.55 -1.53 29.19
CA ASP A 194 -0.33 -1.16 30.59
C ASP A 194 -1.56 -1.45 31.47
N ASP A 195 -2.51 -2.25 30.97
CA ASP A 195 -3.78 -2.60 31.62
C ASP A 195 -4.74 -1.43 31.94
N VAL A 196 -4.40 -0.20 31.53
CA VAL A 196 -5.25 0.99 31.70
C VAL A 196 -6.27 1.08 30.56
N VAL A 197 -7.54 1.35 30.90
CA VAL A 197 -8.60 1.58 29.91
C VAL A 197 -8.56 3.03 29.43
N ARG A 198 -8.39 3.25 28.13
CA ARG A 198 -8.35 4.58 27.51
C ARG A 198 -9.28 4.68 26.31
N LYS A 199 -9.77 5.89 26.04
CA LYS A 199 -10.55 6.22 24.85
C LYS A 199 -9.62 6.42 23.65
N VAL A 200 -9.45 5.39 22.83
CA VAL A 200 -8.50 5.36 21.70
C VAL A 200 -9.20 5.55 20.36
N PRO A 201 -8.56 6.21 19.38
CA PRO A 201 -9.12 6.33 18.04
C PRO A 201 -9.03 5.00 17.27
N VAL A 202 -10.09 4.65 16.57
CA VAL A 202 -10.12 3.56 15.59
C VAL A 202 -9.74 4.16 14.24
N HIS A 203 -8.54 3.85 13.73
CA HIS A 203 -8.05 4.47 12.50
C HIS A 203 -8.91 4.12 11.29
N LYS A 204 -9.38 2.87 11.19
CA LYS A 204 -10.17 2.38 10.05
C LYS A 204 -11.57 3.00 9.94
N VAL A 205 -12.11 3.52 11.04
CA VAL A 205 -13.50 4.02 11.07
C VAL A 205 -13.52 5.51 11.33
N LEU A 206 -14.11 6.23 10.38
CA LEU A 206 -14.24 7.67 10.37
C LEU A 206 -15.68 8.06 10.61
N HIS A 207 -15.91 9.20 11.25
CA HIS A 207 -17.23 9.70 11.61
C HIS A 207 -17.42 11.12 11.06
N CYS A 208 -18.51 11.30 10.33
CA CYS A 208 -18.96 12.58 9.83
C CYS A 208 -19.83 13.25 10.89
N LEU A 209 -19.39 14.38 11.44
CA LEU A 209 -20.16 15.09 12.47
C LEU A 209 -21.35 15.81 11.84
N ARG A 210 -22.50 15.89 12.53
CA ARG A 210 -23.68 16.64 12.07
C ARG A 210 -23.50 18.16 11.97
N LYS A 211 -22.36 18.67 12.40
CA LYS A 211 -22.05 20.10 12.34
C LYS A 211 -21.71 20.49 10.89
N HIS A 212 -21.97 21.74 10.53
CA HIS A 212 -21.61 22.31 9.22
C HIS A 212 -22.01 21.41 8.03
N GLY A 213 -23.22 20.85 8.08
CA GLY A 213 -23.80 20.06 6.99
C GLY A 213 -23.29 18.62 6.85
N GLY A 214 -22.66 18.03 7.87
CA GLY A 214 -22.33 16.60 7.85
C GLY A 214 -23.51 15.68 8.23
N CYS A 215 -23.42 14.40 7.88
CA CYS A 215 -24.56 13.46 7.95
C CYS A 215 -24.68 12.69 9.27
N GLY A 216 -23.68 12.72 10.16
CA GLY A 216 -23.71 11.92 11.38
C GLY A 216 -23.35 10.44 11.20
N MET A 217 -22.94 10.01 10.00
CA MET A 217 -22.62 8.61 9.72
C MET A 217 -21.16 8.27 9.97
N SER A 218 -20.92 7.02 10.36
CA SER A 218 -19.58 6.43 10.36
C SER A 218 -19.33 5.66 9.07
N VAL A 219 -18.12 5.77 8.52
CA VAL A 219 -17.69 5.13 7.28
C VAL A 219 -16.35 4.44 7.47
N ASP A 220 -16.14 3.36 6.71
CA ASP A 220 -14.80 2.79 6.56
C ASP A 220 -13.91 3.78 5.77
N ARG A 221 -12.71 4.01 6.29
CA ARG A 221 -11.73 4.96 5.74
C ARG A 221 -11.36 4.64 4.30
N ASP A 222 -11.08 3.37 4.03
CA ASP A 222 -10.56 2.93 2.73
C ASP A 222 -11.68 2.95 1.70
N VAL A 223 -12.89 2.53 2.08
CA VAL A 223 -14.10 2.63 1.23
C VAL A 223 -14.45 4.09 0.94
N ASN A 224 -14.40 4.98 1.93
CA ASN A 224 -14.67 6.40 1.74
C ASN A 224 -13.67 7.03 0.76
N ALA A 225 -12.39 6.72 0.93
CA ALA A 225 -11.34 7.20 0.03
C ALA A 225 -11.52 6.64 -1.39
N ALA A 226 -11.84 5.36 -1.54
CA ALA A 226 -12.13 4.72 -2.83
C ALA A 226 -13.30 5.41 -3.57
N LYS A 227 -14.40 5.71 -2.86
CA LYS A 227 -15.54 6.44 -3.44
C LYS A 227 -15.18 7.86 -3.88
N ASN A 228 -14.34 8.56 -3.10
CA ASN A 228 -13.85 9.88 -3.50
C ASN A 228 -12.93 9.83 -4.72
N ILE A 229 -12.05 8.83 -4.81
CA ILE A 229 -11.20 8.60 -6.00
C ILE A 229 -12.08 8.33 -7.21
N LEU A 230 -13.12 7.49 -7.07
CA LEU A 230 -14.09 7.23 -8.12
C LEU A 230 -14.76 8.53 -8.61
N SER A 231 -15.20 9.40 -7.69
CA SER A 231 -15.80 10.69 -8.07
C SER A 231 -14.84 11.59 -8.86
N ILE A 232 -13.56 11.60 -8.49
CA ILE A 232 -12.54 12.38 -9.24
C ILE A 232 -12.33 11.78 -10.62
N LEU A 233 -12.22 10.45 -10.71
CA LEU A 233 -12.06 9.77 -11.99
C LEU A 233 -13.26 10.04 -12.91
N GLN A 234 -14.48 9.95 -12.41
CA GLN A 234 -15.69 10.25 -13.19
C GLN A 234 -15.68 11.67 -13.75
N ASN A 235 -15.28 12.67 -12.96
CA ASN A 235 -15.09 14.04 -13.45
C ASN A 235 -14.07 14.08 -14.59
N GLN A 236 -12.91 13.43 -14.42
CA GLN A 236 -11.88 13.38 -15.45
C GLN A 236 -12.39 12.74 -16.74
N LEU A 237 -13.06 11.58 -16.64
CA LEU A 237 -13.65 10.88 -17.79
C LEU A 237 -14.72 11.71 -18.49
N ALA A 238 -15.48 12.53 -17.75
CA ALA A 238 -16.45 13.48 -18.28
C ALA A 238 -15.80 14.76 -18.86
N GLY A 239 -14.48 14.90 -18.82
CA GLY A 239 -13.75 16.08 -19.28
C GLY A 239 -13.73 17.25 -18.29
N ILE A 240 -14.25 17.06 -17.07
CA ILE A 240 -14.24 18.06 -16.01
C ILE A 240 -12.87 18.00 -15.30
N SER A 241 -12.06 19.04 -15.49
CA SER A 241 -10.73 19.13 -14.87
C SER A 241 -10.77 19.40 -13.36
N GLU A 242 -11.87 19.96 -12.86
CA GLU A 242 -11.99 20.33 -11.46
C GLU A 242 -12.35 19.12 -10.56
N ARG A 243 -11.68 19.02 -9.42
CA ARG A 243 -12.05 18.06 -8.36
C ARG A 243 -13.44 18.41 -7.81
N PRO A 244 -14.19 17.43 -7.28
CA PRO A 244 -15.39 17.70 -6.49
C PRO A 244 -15.12 18.77 -5.43
N LEU A 245 -16.03 19.72 -5.24
CA LEU A 245 -15.84 20.90 -4.36
C LEU A 245 -15.28 20.53 -2.97
N ARG A 246 -15.83 19.47 -2.37
CA ARG A 246 -15.40 18.95 -1.05
C ARG A 246 -13.92 18.52 -0.99
N LEU A 247 -13.31 18.17 -2.13
CA LEU A 247 -11.94 17.67 -2.28
C LEU A 247 -10.96 18.72 -2.84
N ARG A 248 -11.41 19.96 -3.08
CA ARG A 248 -10.54 21.07 -3.50
C ARG A 248 -9.62 21.49 -2.34
N ARG A 249 -8.57 22.27 -2.65
CA ARG A 249 -7.67 22.82 -1.62
C ARG A 249 -8.41 23.87 -0.80
#